data_AF-A0A0M3JXL0-F1
#
_entry.id   AF-A0A0M3JXL0-F1
#
_cell.length_a   1.000
_cell.length_b   1.000
_cell.length_c   1.000
_cell.angle_alpha   90.00
_cell.angle_beta   90.00
_cell.angle_gamma   90.00
#
_symmetry.space_group_name_H-M   'P 1'
#
loop_
_entity.id
_entity.type
_entity.pdbx_description
1 polymer ?
#
loop_
_entity_poly.entity_id
_entity_poly.type
_entity_poly.pdbx_seq_one_letter_code
_entity_poly.pdbx_strand_id
1 'polypeptide(L)'
;MAVLIEERVEQNITDTIHELLEWHQKSGRFAVSSFNPNIGAEVNFFTEHGGRSEHEPIRRAGVRFTQLKWHPNEDLVVVASNDGDLLLRYADDTSGTHY
;
A
#
# COMPACT_ATOMS: atom_id res chain seq x y z
N MET A 1 -33.25 7.55 -2.62
CA MET A 1 -31.79 7.42 -2.83
C MET A 1 -31.15 7.40 -1.46
N ALA A 2 -30.54 6.28 -1.07
CA ALA A 2 -29.77 6.19 0.17
C ALA A 2 -28.29 6.31 -0.20
N VAL A 3 -27.58 7.19 0.50
CA VAL A 3 -26.12 7.33 0.43
C VAL A 3 -25.53 6.26 1.36
N LEU A 4 -24.63 5.44 0.84
CA LEU A 4 -23.94 4.43 1.64
C LEU A 4 -22.98 5.12 2.62
N ILE A 5 -23.03 4.71 3.87
CA ILE A 5 -22.15 5.16 4.95
C ILE A 5 -20.75 4.57 4.69
N GLU A 6 -19.72 5.43 4.71
CA GLU A 6 -18.31 5.04 4.58
C GLU A 6 -17.94 4.02 5.67
N GLU A 7 -17.58 2.81 5.26
CA GLU A 7 -16.89 1.89 6.16
C GLU A 7 -15.46 2.39 6.34
N ARG A 8 -15.11 2.79 7.56
CA ARG A 8 -13.76 3.25 7.89
C ARG A 8 -12.81 2.06 7.86
N VAL A 9 -11.96 2.00 6.83
CA VAL A 9 -11.09 0.84 6.58
C VAL A 9 -9.81 0.84 7.45
N GLU A 10 -9.46 1.95 8.12
CA GLU A 10 -8.20 2.04 8.90
C GLU A 10 -8.31 2.56 10.34
N GLN A 11 -7.44 1.99 11.18
CA GLN A 11 -7.30 2.27 12.61
C GLN A 11 -6.59 3.62 12.82
N ASN A 12 -7.13 4.40 13.76
CA ASN A 12 -6.64 5.73 14.10
C ASN A 12 -5.38 5.62 14.98
N ILE A 13 -4.21 5.43 14.35
CA ILE A 13 -2.93 5.60 15.05
C ILE A 13 -2.61 7.10 15.04
N THR A 14 -2.52 7.68 16.24
CA THR A 14 -2.17 9.10 16.42
C THR A 14 -0.91 9.44 15.63
N ASP A 15 -0.95 10.56 14.91
CA ASP A 15 0.15 11.11 14.08
C ASP A 15 0.48 10.35 12.78
N THR A 16 -0.30 9.34 12.39
CA THR A 16 -0.17 8.72 11.06
C THR A 16 -0.88 9.53 9.98
N ILE A 17 -0.19 9.82 8.87
CA ILE A 17 -0.71 10.57 7.73
C ILE A 17 -0.56 9.73 6.46
N HIS A 18 -1.60 9.66 5.63
CA HIS A 18 -1.55 9.05 4.31
C HIS A 18 -1.00 10.04 3.29
N GLU A 19 -0.05 9.62 2.45
CA GLU A 19 0.76 10.55 1.65
C GLU A 19 0.72 10.26 0.15
N LEU A 20 0.91 9.00 -0.24
CA LEU A 20 0.95 8.57 -1.63
C LEU A 20 -0.11 7.50 -1.85
N LEU A 21 -0.86 7.63 -2.94
CA LEU A 21 -1.94 6.71 -3.27
C LEU A 21 -1.86 6.36 -4.75
N GLU A 22 -1.91 5.07 -5.07
CA GLU A 22 -1.87 4.63 -6.46
C GLU A 22 -2.67 3.36 -6.71
N TRP A 23 -3.50 3.42 -7.76
CA TRP A 23 -4.17 2.26 -8.32
C TRP A 23 -3.25 1.54 -9.30
N HIS A 24 -3.15 0.22 -9.17
CA HIS A 24 -2.60 -0.61 -10.22
C HIS A 24 -3.57 -0.61 -11.41
N GLN A 25 -3.05 -0.38 -12.62
CA GLN A 25 -3.89 -0.08 -13.79
C GLN A 25 -4.76 -1.25 -14.26
N LYS A 26 -4.37 -2.50 -13.95
CA LYS A 26 -5.01 -3.70 -14.51
C LYS A 26 -5.68 -4.59 -13.47
N SER A 27 -5.01 -4.82 -12.34
CA SER A 27 -5.50 -5.73 -11.29
C SER A 27 -6.51 -5.09 -10.34
N GLY A 28 -6.72 -3.76 -10.44
CA GLY A 28 -7.63 -3.05 -9.54
C GLY A 28 -7.14 -3.00 -8.09
N ARG A 29 -5.89 -3.40 -7.80
CA ARG A 29 -5.28 -3.25 -6.48
C ARG A 29 -4.97 -1.77 -6.22
N PHE A 30 -5.10 -1.36 -4.96
CA PHE A 30 -4.80 -0.01 -4.52
C PHE A 30 -3.72 -0.03 -3.45
N ALA A 31 -2.68 0.77 -3.62
CA ALA A 31 -1.64 0.93 -2.62
C ALA A 31 -1.70 2.32 -2.00
N VAL A 32 -1.56 2.37 -0.68
CA VAL A 32 -1.55 3.61 0.10
C VAL A 32 -0.33 3.62 0.98
N SER A 33 0.51 4.64 0.84
CA SER A 33 1.60 4.89 1.77
C SER A 33 1.13 5.78 2.91
N SER A 34 1.57 5.43 4.11
CA SER A 34 1.34 6.20 5.33
C SER A 34 2.68 6.47 6.00
N PHE A 35 2.80 7.61 6.68
CA PHE A 35 3.97 7.97 7.47
C PHE A 35 3.55 8.36 8.88
N ASN A 36 4.26 7.83 9.87
CA ASN A 36 4.16 8.22 11.26
C ASN A 36 5.55 8.66 11.75
N PRO A 37 5.73 9.90 12.24
CA PRO A 37 7.04 10.40 12.67
C PRO A 37 7.71 9.57 13.78
N ASN A 38 6.92 8.87 14.60
CA ASN A 38 7.42 8.07 15.73
C ASN A 38 7.73 6.62 15.35
N ILE A 39 7.22 6.13 14.21
CA ILE A 39 7.34 4.73 13.79
C ILE A 39 8.13 4.63 12.48
N GLY A 40 7.73 5.38 11.45
CA GLY A 40 8.25 5.29 10.09
C GLY A 40 7.13 5.21 9.06
N ALA A 41 7.45 4.68 7.88
CA ALA A 41 6.53 4.57 6.78
C ALA A 41 5.98 3.15 6.62
N GLU A 42 4.74 3.06 6.16
CA GLU A 42 4.13 1.82 5.71
C GLU A 42 3.42 1.96 4.36
N VAL A 43 3.26 0.86 3.63
CA VAL A 43 2.37 0.77 2.47
C VAL A 43 1.38 -0.35 2.69
N ASN A 44 0.10 0.00 2.73
CA ASN A 44 -1.02 -0.93 2.78
C ASN A 44 -1.57 -1.17 1.37
N PHE A 45 -2.07 -2.38 1.15
CA PHE A 45 -2.72 -2.77 -0.10
C PHE A 45 -4.21 -3.03 0.15
N PHE A 46 -5.02 -2.64 -0.82
CA PHE A 46 -6.47 -2.81 -0.81
C PHE A 46 -6.93 -3.44 -2.11
N THR A 47 -8.02 -4.18 -2.02
CA THR A 47 -8.69 -4.82 -3.14
C THR A 47 -9.57 -3.82 -3.89
N GLU A 48 -9.92 -4.13 -5.12
CA GLU A 48 -10.83 -3.32 -5.94
C GLU A 48 -12.24 -3.17 -5.32
N HIS A 49 -12.59 -4.03 -4.37
CA HIS A 49 -13.86 -4.01 -3.65
C HIS A 49 -13.80 -3.19 -2.35
N GLY A 50 -12.69 -2.50 -2.08
CA GLY A 50 -12.52 -1.64 -0.91
C GLY A 50 -12.09 -2.36 0.38
N GLY A 51 -11.82 -3.67 0.32
CA GLY A 51 -11.27 -4.43 1.44
C GLY A 51 -9.76 -4.26 1.56
N ARG A 52 -9.21 -4.40 2.76
CA ARG A 52 -7.76 -4.52 2.93
C ARG A 52 -7.30 -5.87 2.37
N SER A 53 -6.20 -5.87 1.62
CA SER A 53 -5.59 -7.09 1.09
C SER A 53 -4.99 -7.93 2.22
N GLU A 54 -4.90 -9.26 2.02
CA GLU A 54 -4.21 -10.18 2.92
C GLU A 54 -2.68 -10.01 2.89
N HIS A 55 -2.13 -9.28 1.93
CA HIS A 55 -0.70 -9.02 1.86
C HIS A 55 -0.18 -8.26 3.07
N GLU A 56 0.98 -8.72 3.56
CA GLU A 56 1.69 -7.98 4.57
C GLU A 56 2.11 -6.61 4.03
N PRO A 57 1.81 -5.54 4.77
CA PRO A 57 2.21 -4.20 4.35
C PRO A 57 3.73 -4.08 4.31
N ILE A 58 4.21 -3.22 3.43
CA ILE A 58 5.62 -2.82 3.44
C ILE A 58 5.80 -1.91 4.64
N ARG A 59 6.71 -2.22 5.55
CA ARG A 59 7.00 -1.36 6.71
C ARG A 59 8.47 -1.04 6.77
N ARG A 60 8.79 0.23 7.01
CA ARG A 60 10.15 0.68 7.24
C ARG A 60 10.21 1.71 8.35
N ALA A 61 11.01 1.39 9.38
CA ALA A 61 11.18 2.25 10.53
C ALA A 61 12.05 3.48 10.19
N GLY A 62 11.71 4.63 10.78
CA GLY A 62 12.53 5.84 10.73
C GLY A 62 12.69 6.52 9.37
N VAL A 63 11.95 6.08 8.35
CA VAL A 63 12.00 6.65 6.99
C VAL A 63 10.64 7.06 6.51
N ARG A 64 10.62 7.88 5.45
CA ARG A 64 9.42 8.32 4.75
C ARG A 64 9.49 7.87 3.30
N PHE A 65 8.43 7.24 2.80
CA PHE A 65 8.33 6.96 1.37
C PHE A 65 8.09 8.26 0.60
N THR A 66 8.87 8.47 -0.44
CA THR A 66 8.84 9.68 -1.28
C THR A 66 8.22 9.40 -2.64
N GLN A 67 8.27 8.14 -3.09
CA GLN A 67 7.61 7.70 -4.31
C GLN A 67 6.98 6.33 -4.10
N LEU A 68 5.86 6.12 -4.76
CA LEU A 68 5.14 4.87 -4.86
C LEU A 68 4.71 4.77 -6.33
N LYS A 69 5.06 3.66 -6.97
CA LYS A 69 4.73 3.37 -8.36
C LYS A 69 4.44 1.89 -8.55
N TRP A 70 3.38 1.59 -9.27
CA TRP A 70 3.10 0.25 -9.76
C TRP A 70 3.87 -0.04 -11.05
N HIS A 71 4.31 -1.29 -11.21
CA HIS A 71 4.70 -1.79 -12.52
C HIS A 71 3.45 -1.77 -13.45
N PRO A 72 3.58 -1.41 -14.74
CA PRO A 72 2.40 -1.24 -15.61
C PRO A 72 1.67 -2.55 -15.96
N ASN A 73 2.29 -3.71 -15.72
CA ASN A 73 1.77 -5.00 -16.16
C ASN A 73 1.75 -6.08 -15.08
N GLU A 74 2.56 -5.95 -14.04
CA GLU A 74 2.73 -6.99 -13.02
C GLU A 74 2.27 -6.39 -11.69
N ASP A 75 1.72 -7.23 -10.82
CA ASP A 75 1.39 -6.85 -9.44
C ASP A 75 2.70 -6.70 -8.64
N LEU A 76 3.50 -5.70 -9.00
CA LEU A 76 4.79 -5.34 -8.42
C LEU A 76 4.75 -3.86 -8.10
N VAL A 77 4.94 -3.51 -6.83
CA VAL A 77 5.05 -2.13 -6.39
C VAL A 77 6.52 -1.78 -6.13
N VAL A 78 6.88 -0.55 -6.49
CA VAL A 78 8.16 0.05 -6.19
C VAL A 78 7.94 1.24 -5.27
N VAL A 79 8.71 1.29 -4.18
CA VAL A 79 8.71 2.41 -3.25
C VAL A 79 10.12 2.93 -3.06
N ALA A 80 10.28 4.25 -3.16
CA ALA A 80 11.54 4.94 -2.87
C ALA A 80 11.42 5.69 -1.55
N SER A 81 12.45 5.65 -0.72
CA SER A 81 12.49 6.34 0.58
C SER A 81 13.44 7.52 0.60
N ASN A 82 13.24 8.41 1.57
CA ASN A 82 14.03 9.63 1.73
C ASN A 82 15.49 9.41 2.14
N ASP A 83 15.86 8.19 2.53
CA ASP A 83 17.24 7.77 2.82
C ASP A 83 18.00 7.34 1.55
N GLY A 84 17.35 7.33 0.39
CA GLY A 84 17.94 6.93 -0.89
C GLY A 84 17.75 5.46 -1.24
N ASP A 85 17.07 4.67 -0.39
CA ASP A 85 16.77 3.28 -0.68
C ASP A 85 15.55 3.12 -1.59
N LEU A 86 15.49 1.95 -2.23
CA LEU A 86 14.39 1.53 -3.09
C LEU A 86 14.02 0.09 -2.77
N LEU A 87 12.71 -0.16 -2.63
CA LEU A 87 12.17 -1.47 -2.28
C LEU A 87 11.14 -1.89 -3.33
N LEU A 88 11.27 -3.13 -3.81
CA LEU A 88 10.34 -3.74 -4.74
C LEU A 88 9.61 -4.88 -4.03
N ARG A 89 8.29 -4.96 -4.20
CA ARG A 89 7.48 -6.03 -3.62
C ARG A 89 6.38 -6.48 -4.58
N TYR A 90 6.31 -7.79 -4.81
CA TYR A 90 5.15 -8.40 -5.45
C TYR A 90 3.94 -8.32 -4.50
N ALA A 91 2.82 -7.89 -5.05
CA ALA A 91 1.51 -7.82 -4.42
C ALA A 91 0.57 -8.87 -5.03
N ASP A 92 1.11 -10.01 -5.50
CA ASP A 92 0.35 -11.14 -6.05
C ASP A 92 0.10 -12.21 -4.96
N ASP A 93 -1.05 -12.87 -5.05
CA ASP A 93 -1.53 -13.93 -4.15
C ASP A 93 -1.15 -15.34 -4.63
N THR A 94 -0.12 -15.51 -5.44
CA THR A 94 0.32 -16.85 -5.88
C THR A 94 1.01 -17.64 -4.76
N SER A 95 0.24 -17.97 -3.73
CA SER A 95 0.28 -19.24 -3.02
C SER A 95 -0.38 -20.29 -3.92
N GLY A 96 0.22 -20.60 -5.07
CA GLY A 96 -0.36 -21.48 -6.07
C GLY A 96 0.71 -22.24 -6.83
N THR A 97 1.15 -23.34 -6.23
CA THR A 97 1.66 -24.58 -6.86
C THR A 97 2.12 -24.44 -8.32
N HIS A 98 3.43 -24.25 -8.53
CA HIS A 98 4.03 -24.66 -9.79
C HIS A 98 4.40 -26.14 -9.70
N TYR A 99 3.77 -26.94 -10.57
CA TYR A 99 3.98 -28.36 -10.82
C TYR A 99 5.44 -28.71 -11.12
#